data_AF-A0A356EGI7-F1
#
_entry.id   AF-A0A356EGI7-F1
#
_cell.length_a   1.000
_cell.length_b   1.000
_cell.length_c   1.000
_cell.angle_alpha   90.00
_cell.angle_beta   90.00
_cell.angle_gamma   90.00
#
_symmetry.space_group_name_H-M   'P 1'
#
loop_
_entity.id
_entity.type
_entity.pdbx_description
1 polymer ?
#
loop_
_entity_poly.entity_id
_entity_poly.type
_entity_poly.pdbx_seq_one_letter_code
_entity_poly.pdbx_strand_id
1 'polypeptide(L)'
;MTDLRSPATARGVTAAPTTDTLHSLDTLLAGIADSAADELRQLQADAEAYASAKATATRAKVEALLAEAANTAAEQAEAIRRNAESRLALERKKGDLAARERLNRDVEARARAQFDELAQTPAYRHILASWLAEAAVGLGDGPATVNSSPADWPLLDDGLLRAAEALAAQACGRRVSLRRAERPILNERGVELVAEGGRLSYTNTIRTRFARAANASRALIQAAFGDETKTSQ
;
A
#
# COMPACT_ATOMS: atom_id res chain seq x y z
N MET A 1 62.57 -19.81 54.38
CA MET A 1 63.08 -21.15 54.75
C MET A 1 64.23 -21.49 53.82
N THR A 2 65.30 -22.00 54.43
CA THR A 2 66.40 -22.76 53.83
C THR A 2 67.59 -21.98 53.22
N ASP A 3 68.41 -21.46 54.14
CA ASP A 3 69.76 -21.95 54.47
C ASP A 3 70.84 -22.20 53.39
N LEU A 4 72.05 -21.74 53.76
CA LEU A 4 73.37 -22.38 53.60
C LEU A 4 74.10 -22.32 52.24
N ARG A 5 75.16 -21.48 52.16
CA ARG A 5 76.57 -21.85 52.47
C ARG A 5 77.59 -20.88 51.82
N SER A 6 78.42 -20.29 52.66
CA SER A 6 79.83 -19.91 52.36
C SER A 6 80.63 -21.20 52.06
N PRO A 7 81.80 -21.25 51.36
CA PRO A 7 82.95 -20.33 51.56
C PRO A 7 83.93 -20.18 50.35
N ALA A 8 85.12 -19.62 50.66
CA ALA A 8 86.43 -19.89 50.04
C ALA A 8 86.96 -18.87 49.01
N THR A 9 87.67 -17.89 49.57
CA THR A 9 89.06 -17.55 49.27
C THR A 9 89.72 -18.37 48.15
N ALA A 10 89.93 -17.75 46.99
CA ALA A 10 90.87 -18.21 45.97
C ALA A 10 91.77 -17.05 45.54
N ARG A 11 93.05 -17.38 45.44
CA ARG A 11 94.21 -16.51 45.37
C ARG A 11 94.21 -15.62 44.13
N GLY A 12 94.54 -14.35 44.32
CA GLY A 12 94.96 -13.47 43.26
C GLY A 12 96.21 -13.99 42.57
N VAL A 13 96.10 -14.25 41.27
CA VAL A 13 97.21 -14.33 40.33
C VAL A 13 97.00 -13.15 39.37
N THR A 14 97.54 -11.99 39.73
CA THR A 14 97.73 -10.87 38.81
C THR A 14 98.93 -11.18 37.93
N ALA A 15 98.73 -12.00 36.91
CA ALA A 15 99.63 -12.03 35.76
C ALA A 15 99.23 -10.85 34.87
N ALA A 16 100.15 -9.92 34.65
CA ALA A 16 99.95 -8.85 33.68
C ALA A 16 99.66 -9.51 32.31
N PRO A 17 98.59 -9.11 31.60
CA PRO A 17 98.24 -9.69 30.32
C PRO A 17 99.41 -9.49 29.35
N THR A 18 99.92 -10.59 28.80
CA THR A 18 100.91 -10.53 27.73
C THR A 18 100.27 -9.89 26.50
N THR A 19 101.06 -9.11 25.75
CA THR A 19 100.61 -8.30 24.59
C THR A 19 99.78 -9.07 23.56
N ASP A 20 99.97 -10.39 23.48
CA ASP A 20 99.25 -11.33 22.60
C ASP A 20 97.80 -11.59 23.06
N THR A 21 97.55 -11.65 24.37
CA THR A 21 96.18 -11.77 24.93
C THR A 21 95.36 -10.49 24.80
N LEU A 22 96.01 -9.32 24.84
CA LEU A 22 95.33 -8.04 24.57
C LEU A 22 94.94 -7.92 23.10
N HIS A 23 95.83 -8.33 22.18
CA HIS A 23 95.53 -8.34 20.74
C HIS A 23 94.41 -9.33 20.37
N SER A 24 94.37 -10.50 21.02
CA SER A 24 93.29 -11.48 20.88
C SER A 24 91.95 -10.97 21.43
N LEU A 25 91.95 -10.19 22.51
CA LEU A 25 90.74 -9.60 23.09
C LEU A 25 90.18 -8.48 22.20
N ASP A 26 91.05 -7.61 21.68
CA ASP A 26 90.66 -6.53 20.77
C ASP A 26 90.04 -7.07 19.47
N THR A 27 90.59 -8.18 18.95
CA THR A 27 90.04 -8.86 17.77
C THR A 27 88.65 -9.47 18.04
N LEU A 28 88.44 -10.03 19.23
CA LEU A 28 87.16 -10.61 19.63
C LEU A 28 86.11 -9.52 19.89
N LEU A 29 86.49 -8.41 20.53
CA LEU A 29 85.63 -7.24 20.72
C LEU A 29 85.24 -6.59 19.39
N ALA A 30 86.17 -6.49 18.44
CA ALA A 30 85.90 -6.01 17.08
C ALA A 30 84.90 -6.94 16.36
N GLY A 31 85.11 -8.27 16.42
CA GLY A 31 84.18 -9.23 15.82
C GLY A 31 82.77 -9.19 16.44
N ILE A 32 82.65 -8.98 17.75
CA ILE A 32 81.35 -8.79 18.42
C ILE A 32 80.70 -7.47 17.99
N ALA A 33 81.47 -6.38 17.88
CA ALA A 33 80.97 -5.10 17.43
C ALA A 33 80.46 -5.15 15.98
N ASP A 34 81.20 -5.83 15.10
CA ASP A 34 80.80 -6.05 13.70
C ASP A 34 79.53 -6.92 13.62
N SER A 35 79.48 -8.02 14.37
CA SER A 35 78.29 -8.88 14.45
C SER A 35 77.07 -8.13 14.98
N ALA A 36 77.23 -7.31 16.02
CA ALA A 36 76.16 -6.49 16.57
C ALA A 36 75.70 -5.40 15.57
N ALA A 37 76.62 -4.84 14.80
CA ALA A 37 76.30 -3.88 13.74
C ALA A 37 75.55 -4.53 12.56
N ASP A 38 75.90 -5.77 12.20
CA ASP A 38 75.16 -6.57 11.21
C ASP A 38 73.76 -6.92 11.71
N GLU A 39 73.61 -7.39 12.95
CA GLU A 39 72.31 -7.68 13.56
C GLU A 39 71.43 -6.44 13.67
N LEU A 40 72.00 -5.29 14.04
CA LEU A 40 71.26 -4.03 14.09
C LEU A 40 70.77 -3.61 12.71
N ARG A 41 71.60 -3.75 11.67
CA ARG A 41 71.20 -3.47 10.29
C ARG A 41 70.07 -4.39 9.83
N GLN A 42 70.15 -5.67 10.15
CA GLN A 42 69.10 -6.64 9.82
C GLN A 42 67.79 -6.31 10.54
N LEU A 43 67.85 -6.00 11.84
CA LEU A 43 66.67 -5.62 12.62
C LEU A 43 66.01 -4.34 12.11
N GLN A 44 66.81 -3.35 11.69
CA GLN A 44 66.31 -2.13 11.06
C GLN A 44 65.60 -2.44 9.73
N ALA A 45 66.23 -3.23 8.87
CA ALA A 45 65.64 -3.65 7.60
C ALA A 45 64.32 -4.42 7.80
N ASP A 46 64.28 -5.33 8.78
CA ASP A 46 63.09 -6.10 9.11
C ASP A 46 61.98 -5.21 9.69
N ALA A 47 62.32 -4.24 10.54
CA ALA A 47 61.37 -3.28 11.10
C ALA A 47 60.77 -2.37 10.01
N GLU A 48 61.59 -1.90 9.06
CA GLU A 48 61.14 -1.11 7.90
C GLU A 48 60.24 -1.92 6.97
N ALA A 49 60.64 -3.16 6.65
CA ALA A 49 59.84 -4.07 5.84
C ALA A 49 58.50 -4.38 6.51
N TYR A 50 58.50 -4.64 7.82
CA TYR A 50 57.29 -4.86 8.60
C TYR A 50 56.38 -3.63 8.62
N ALA A 51 56.94 -2.43 8.85
CA ALA A 51 56.18 -1.18 8.84
C ALA A 51 55.55 -0.90 7.47
N SER A 52 56.29 -1.10 6.38
CA SER A 52 55.82 -0.94 5.00
C SER A 52 54.71 -1.94 4.66
N ALA A 53 54.90 -3.22 4.99
CA ALA A 53 53.89 -4.26 4.81
C ALA A 53 52.63 -3.96 5.61
N LYS A 54 52.77 -3.50 6.87
CA LYS A 54 51.64 -3.14 7.73
C LYS A 54 50.87 -1.92 7.21
N ALA A 55 51.58 -0.91 6.70
CA ALA A 55 50.97 0.27 6.10
C ALA A 55 50.17 -0.11 4.85
N THR A 56 50.75 -0.92 3.97
CA THR A 56 50.10 -1.41 2.74
C THR A 56 48.86 -2.25 3.07
N ALA A 57 48.97 -3.20 4.00
CA ALA A 57 47.84 -4.02 4.42
C ALA A 57 46.72 -3.20 5.07
N THR A 58 47.06 -2.18 5.87
CA THR A 58 46.06 -1.28 6.47
C THR A 58 45.36 -0.44 5.41
N ARG A 59 46.09 0.10 4.42
CA ARG A 59 45.50 0.84 3.30
C ARG A 59 44.52 -0.01 2.50
N ALA A 60 44.92 -1.22 2.12
CA ALA A 60 44.05 -2.15 1.41
C ALA A 60 42.77 -2.47 2.19
N LYS A 61 42.87 -2.64 3.53
CA LYS A 61 41.70 -2.83 4.39
C LYS A 61 40.77 -1.61 4.42
N VAL A 62 41.34 -0.40 4.52
CA VAL A 62 40.56 0.84 4.50
C VAL A 62 39.84 0.99 3.15
N GLU A 63 40.53 0.75 2.04
CA GLU A 63 39.93 0.81 0.70
C GLU A 63 38.79 -0.22 0.54
N ALA A 64 38.99 -1.45 1.01
CA ALA A 64 37.95 -2.48 0.99
C ALA A 64 36.73 -2.07 1.83
N LEU A 65 36.94 -1.54 3.04
CA LEU A 65 35.85 -1.05 3.90
C LEU A 65 35.10 0.12 3.27
N LEU A 66 35.80 1.05 2.63
CA LEU A 66 35.18 2.17 1.93
C LEU A 66 34.37 1.70 0.71
N ALA A 67 34.88 0.75 -0.05
CA ALA A 67 34.17 0.17 -1.18
C ALA A 67 32.91 -0.59 -0.74
N GLU A 68 32.99 -1.39 0.33
CA GLU A 68 31.85 -2.09 0.91
C GLU A 68 30.79 -1.11 1.44
N ALA A 69 31.22 -0.06 2.14
CA ALA A 69 30.32 0.98 2.64
C ALA A 69 29.64 1.73 1.49
N ALA A 70 30.37 2.06 0.41
CA ALA A 70 29.82 2.72 -0.77
C ALA A 70 28.79 1.84 -1.50
N ASN A 71 29.09 0.54 -1.68
CA ASN A 71 28.16 -0.41 -2.30
C ASN A 71 26.89 -0.56 -1.45
N THR A 72 27.04 -0.74 -0.13
CA THR A 72 25.90 -0.84 0.79
C THR A 72 25.04 0.43 0.77
N ALA A 73 25.66 1.61 0.75
CA ALA A 73 24.94 2.88 0.66
C ALA A 73 24.19 3.02 -0.67
N ALA A 74 24.79 2.60 -1.79
CA ALA A 74 24.15 2.61 -3.10
C ALA A 74 22.95 1.67 -3.16
N GLU A 75 23.07 0.45 -2.63
CA GLU A 75 21.97 -0.51 -2.54
C GLU A 75 20.82 0.02 -1.68
N GLN A 76 21.12 0.63 -0.54
CA GLN A 76 20.11 1.25 0.32
C GLN A 76 19.42 2.43 -0.36
N ALA A 77 20.17 3.29 -1.05
CA ALA A 77 19.62 4.42 -1.79
C ALA A 77 18.64 3.95 -2.87
N GLU A 78 19.02 2.92 -3.64
CA GLU A 78 18.15 2.32 -4.65
C GLU A 78 16.90 1.66 -4.05
N ALA A 79 17.05 0.96 -2.93
CA ALA A 79 15.91 0.40 -2.21
C ALA A 79 14.94 1.48 -1.72
N ILE A 80 15.45 2.57 -1.15
CA ILE A 80 14.64 3.73 -0.73
C ILE A 80 13.91 4.33 -1.93
N ARG A 81 14.60 4.54 -3.06
CA ARG A 81 14.03 5.10 -4.28
C ARG A 81 12.88 4.25 -4.81
N ARG A 82 13.10 2.93 -4.98
CA ARG A 82 12.06 1.99 -5.46
C ARG A 82 10.84 1.95 -4.54
N ASN A 83 11.08 1.99 -3.22
CA ASN A 83 10.01 2.03 -2.23
C ASN A 83 9.23 3.35 -2.31
N ALA A 84 9.91 4.48 -2.48
CA ALA A 84 9.28 5.79 -2.61
C ALA A 84 8.42 5.87 -3.89
N GLU A 85 8.92 5.36 -5.02
CA GLU A 85 8.18 5.31 -6.28
C GLU A 85 6.92 4.45 -6.17
N SER A 86 7.04 3.27 -5.56
CA SER A 86 5.91 2.35 -5.34
C SER A 86 4.84 2.98 -4.43
N ARG A 87 5.27 3.68 -3.37
CA ARG A 87 4.36 4.40 -2.46
C ARG A 87 3.67 5.55 -3.18
N LEU A 88 4.41 6.35 -3.97
CA LEU A 88 3.85 7.45 -4.73
C LEU A 88 2.80 6.97 -5.74
N ALA A 89 3.08 5.88 -6.46
CA ALA A 89 2.13 5.28 -7.40
C ALA A 89 0.84 4.81 -6.70
N LEU A 90 0.97 4.20 -5.52
CA LEU A 90 -0.18 3.77 -4.72
C LEU A 90 -1.02 4.96 -4.24
N GLU A 91 -0.38 6.01 -3.71
CA GLU A 91 -1.09 7.20 -3.23
C GLU A 91 -1.80 7.95 -4.37
N ARG A 92 -1.19 8.03 -5.56
CA ARG A 92 -1.86 8.55 -6.76
C ARG A 92 -3.13 7.75 -7.08
N LYS A 93 -3.01 6.42 -7.17
CA LYS A 93 -4.15 5.54 -7.44
C LYS A 93 -5.26 5.67 -6.40
N LYS A 94 -4.91 5.81 -5.12
CA LYS A 94 -5.89 6.07 -4.04
C LYS A 94 -6.58 7.42 -4.22
N GLY A 95 -5.81 8.47 -4.53
CA GLY A 95 -6.34 9.80 -4.82
C GLY A 95 -7.35 9.77 -5.96
N ASP A 96 -7.01 9.13 -7.07
CA ASP A 96 -7.88 9.00 -8.24
C ASP A 96 -9.18 8.25 -7.90
N LEU A 97 -9.08 7.14 -7.18
CA LEU A 97 -10.24 6.37 -6.74
C LEU A 97 -11.14 7.21 -5.82
N ALA A 98 -10.56 7.93 -4.87
CA ALA A 98 -11.31 8.79 -3.95
C ALA A 98 -11.99 9.96 -4.67
N ALA A 99 -11.34 10.54 -5.69
CA ALA A 99 -11.93 11.59 -6.52
C ALA A 99 -13.15 11.06 -7.30
N ARG A 100 -13.02 9.89 -7.93
CA ARG A 100 -14.12 9.25 -8.66
C ARG A 100 -15.29 8.88 -7.76
N GLU A 101 -15.02 8.35 -6.56
CA GLU A 101 -16.06 8.02 -5.59
C GLU A 101 -16.78 9.28 -5.06
N ARG A 102 -16.05 10.38 -4.86
CA ARG A 102 -16.67 11.67 -4.53
C ARG A 102 -17.59 12.14 -5.65
N LEU A 103 -17.13 12.08 -6.90
CA LEU A 103 -17.96 12.50 -8.04
C LEU A 103 -19.21 11.64 -8.19
N ASN A 104 -19.11 10.31 -8.02
CA ASN A 104 -20.28 9.42 -8.01
C ASN A 104 -21.31 9.87 -6.98
N ARG A 105 -20.89 10.12 -5.74
CA ARG A 105 -21.77 10.58 -4.66
C ARG A 105 -22.39 11.94 -4.96
N ASP A 106 -21.63 12.87 -5.53
CA ASP A 106 -22.12 14.19 -5.89
C ASP A 106 -23.17 14.12 -7.02
N VAL A 107 -22.94 13.26 -8.02
CA VAL A 107 -23.90 13.00 -9.10
C VAL A 107 -25.18 12.40 -8.55
N GLU A 108 -25.08 11.37 -7.70
CA GLU A 108 -26.24 10.74 -7.08
C GLU A 108 -27.03 11.73 -6.21
N ALA A 109 -26.34 12.52 -5.39
CA ALA A 109 -26.96 13.55 -4.55
C ALA A 109 -27.73 14.59 -5.38
N ARG A 110 -27.14 15.07 -6.49
CA ARG A 110 -27.80 16.02 -7.40
C ARG A 110 -28.99 15.39 -8.10
N ALA A 111 -28.86 14.17 -8.61
CA ALA A 111 -29.95 13.46 -9.25
C ALA A 111 -31.11 13.20 -8.28
N ARG A 112 -30.81 12.92 -7.00
CA ARG A 112 -31.82 12.77 -5.95
C ARG A 112 -32.54 14.08 -5.67
N ALA A 113 -31.81 15.20 -5.56
CA ALA A 113 -32.41 16.53 -5.37
C ALA A 113 -33.34 16.90 -6.54
N GLN A 114 -32.90 16.67 -7.79
CA GLN A 114 -33.73 16.89 -8.97
C GLN A 114 -35.00 16.02 -8.97
N PHE A 115 -34.89 14.77 -8.52
CA PHE A 115 -36.06 13.92 -8.37
C PHE A 115 -37.01 14.40 -7.27
N ASP A 116 -36.48 14.86 -6.13
CA ASP A 116 -37.29 15.39 -5.04
C ASP A 116 -38.07 16.64 -5.48
N GLU A 117 -37.50 17.49 -6.35
CA GLU A 117 -38.19 18.60 -7.01
C GLU A 117 -39.26 18.11 -7.99
N LEU A 118 -38.91 17.16 -8.86
CA LEU A 118 -39.83 16.57 -9.83
C LEU A 118 -41.05 15.93 -9.13
N ALA A 119 -40.85 15.33 -7.97
CA ALA A 119 -41.89 14.69 -7.17
C ALA A 119 -42.96 15.67 -6.65
N GLN A 120 -42.70 16.98 -6.68
CA GLN A 120 -43.68 18.03 -6.34
C GLN A 120 -44.52 18.47 -7.54
N THR A 121 -44.22 17.96 -8.75
CA THR A 121 -44.93 18.33 -9.97
C THR A 121 -46.02 17.33 -10.33
N PRO A 122 -47.08 17.73 -11.06
CA PRO A 122 -48.08 16.79 -11.55
C PRO A 122 -47.52 15.69 -12.46
N ALA A 123 -46.40 15.96 -13.14
CA ALA A 123 -45.72 14.99 -14.01
C ALA A 123 -45.25 13.73 -13.25
N TYR A 124 -44.97 13.87 -11.95
CA TYR A 124 -44.55 12.75 -11.12
C TYR A 124 -45.58 11.61 -11.08
N ARG A 125 -46.87 11.93 -11.15
CA ARG A 125 -47.92 10.91 -11.19
C ARG A 125 -47.79 9.98 -12.40
N HIS A 126 -47.39 10.50 -13.55
CA HIS A 126 -47.14 9.68 -14.75
C HIS A 126 -45.91 8.79 -14.60
N ILE A 127 -44.87 9.29 -13.93
CA ILE A 127 -43.67 8.51 -13.59
C ILE A 127 -44.05 7.36 -12.64
N LEU A 128 -44.83 7.65 -11.60
CA LEU A 128 -45.29 6.67 -10.63
C LEU A 128 -46.15 5.58 -11.29
N ALA A 129 -47.04 5.95 -12.23
CA ALA A 129 -47.80 4.99 -13.04
C ALA A 129 -46.89 4.03 -13.82
N SER A 130 -45.83 4.59 -14.44
CA SER A 130 -44.85 3.80 -15.19
C SER A 130 -44.04 2.87 -14.29
N TRP A 131 -43.69 3.32 -13.08
CA TRP A 131 -42.97 2.51 -12.09
C TRP A 131 -43.82 1.37 -11.53
N LEU A 132 -45.11 1.61 -11.30
CA LEU A 132 -46.09 0.59 -10.93
C LEU A 132 -46.23 -0.44 -12.05
N ALA A 133 -46.32 0.01 -13.31
CA ALA A 133 -46.43 -0.88 -14.46
C ALA A 133 -45.17 -1.75 -14.63
N GLU A 134 -43.97 -1.18 -14.51
CA GLU A 134 -42.71 -1.94 -14.53
C GLU A 134 -42.67 -2.98 -13.41
N ALA A 135 -43.06 -2.58 -12.19
CA ALA A 135 -43.10 -3.50 -11.05
C ALA A 135 -44.11 -4.62 -11.25
N ALA A 136 -45.27 -4.33 -11.84
CA ALA A 136 -46.28 -5.32 -12.18
C ALA A 136 -45.74 -6.34 -13.20
N VAL A 137 -45.08 -5.85 -14.26
CA VAL A 137 -44.42 -6.70 -15.26
C VAL A 137 -43.34 -7.58 -14.62
N GLY A 138 -42.53 -7.00 -13.72
CA GLY A 138 -41.46 -7.71 -13.02
C GLY A 138 -41.95 -8.74 -12.01
N LEU A 139 -43.11 -8.49 -11.38
CA LEU A 139 -43.74 -9.41 -10.44
C LEU A 139 -44.45 -10.57 -11.17
N GLY A 140 -45.01 -10.31 -12.36
CA GLY A 140 -45.70 -11.30 -13.20
C GLY A 140 -47.21 -11.18 -13.15
N ASP A 141 -47.91 -12.31 -13.16
CA ASP A 141 -49.37 -12.40 -13.24
C ASP A 141 -50.05 -12.41 -11.86
N GLY A 142 -51.29 -11.91 -11.82
CA GLY A 142 -52.18 -12.07 -10.67
C GLY A 142 -52.40 -10.78 -9.84
N PRO A 143 -53.09 -10.91 -8.70
CA PRO A 143 -53.32 -9.78 -7.81
C PRO A 143 -52.08 -9.42 -6.98
N ALA A 144 -51.82 -8.12 -6.84
CA ALA A 144 -50.71 -7.58 -6.07
C ALA A 144 -51.12 -6.39 -5.22
N THR A 145 -50.52 -6.29 -4.04
CA THR A 145 -50.71 -5.17 -3.11
C THR A 145 -49.59 -4.15 -3.30
N VAL A 146 -49.96 -2.88 -3.46
CA VAL A 146 -49.04 -1.75 -3.69
C VAL A 146 -48.79 -1.04 -2.36
N ASN A 147 -47.53 -1.03 -1.95
CA ASN A 147 -47.00 -0.25 -0.84
C ASN A 147 -46.27 0.98 -1.37
N SER A 148 -46.36 2.10 -0.64
CA SER A 148 -45.58 3.30 -0.93
C SER A 148 -45.22 4.06 0.34
N SER A 149 -44.52 5.19 0.15
CA SER A 149 -44.22 6.14 1.22
C SER A 149 -45.44 6.96 1.63
N PRO A 150 -45.46 7.55 2.83
CA PRO A 150 -46.49 8.51 3.22
C PRO A 150 -46.62 9.69 2.23
N ALA A 151 -45.52 10.09 1.58
CA ALA A 151 -45.52 11.18 0.62
C ALA A 151 -46.18 10.82 -0.72
N ASP A 152 -46.06 9.57 -1.16
CA ASP A 152 -46.67 9.09 -2.41
C ASP A 152 -48.07 8.47 -2.18
N TRP A 153 -48.42 8.17 -0.93
CA TRP A 153 -49.68 7.52 -0.56
C TRP A 153 -50.92 8.23 -1.11
N PRO A 154 -51.06 9.57 -1.04
CA PRO A 154 -52.23 10.26 -1.57
C PRO A 154 -52.36 10.16 -3.10
N LEU A 155 -51.26 9.87 -3.80
CA LEU A 155 -51.25 9.71 -5.27
C LEU A 155 -51.74 8.33 -5.69
N LEU A 156 -51.66 7.32 -4.81
CA LEU A 156 -52.16 5.97 -5.06
C LEU A 156 -53.69 5.93 -4.91
N ASP A 157 -54.40 6.52 -5.85
CA ASP A 157 -55.85 6.34 -6.02
C ASP A 157 -56.15 5.26 -7.08
N ASP A 158 -57.41 4.86 -7.18
CA ASP A 158 -57.84 3.83 -8.13
C ASP A 158 -57.52 4.22 -9.58
N GLY A 159 -57.59 5.50 -9.93
CA GLY A 159 -57.27 5.99 -11.28
C GLY A 159 -55.81 5.72 -11.64
N LEU A 160 -54.87 5.98 -10.72
CA LEU A 160 -53.46 5.69 -10.93
C LEU A 160 -53.21 4.19 -11.06
N LEU A 161 -53.86 3.38 -10.22
CA LEU A 161 -53.72 1.92 -10.25
C LEU A 161 -54.23 1.34 -11.57
N ARG A 162 -55.42 1.74 -12.04
CA ARG A 162 -55.96 1.29 -13.33
C ARG A 162 -55.08 1.72 -14.50
N ALA A 163 -54.52 2.93 -14.45
CA ALA A 163 -53.57 3.40 -15.47
C ALA A 163 -52.30 2.53 -15.52
N ALA A 164 -51.75 2.16 -14.36
CA ALA A 164 -50.59 1.28 -14.27
C ALA A 164 -50.88 -0.14 -14.77
N GLU A 165 -52.04 -0.71 -14.44
CA GLU A 165 -52.49 -2.01 -14.95
C GLU A 165 -52.62 -2.01 -16.47
N ALA A 166 -53.20 -0.95 -17.05
CA ALA A 166 -53.33 -0.80 -18.49
C ALA A 166 -51.96 -0.74 -19.18
N LEU A 167 -51.01 0.02 -18.62
CA LEU A 167 -49.63 0.09 -19.11
C LEU A 167 -48.92 -1.27 -19.03
N ALA A 168 -49.07 -2.01 -17.93
CA ALA A 168 -48.50 -3.35 -17.78
C ALA A 168 -49.12 -4.33 -18.81
N ALA A 169 -50.44 -4.30 -18.97
CA ALA A 169 -51.14 -5.14 -19.95
C ALA A 169 -50.70 -4.84 -21.39
N GLN A 170 -50.49 -3.56 -21.72
CA GLN A 170 -49.95 -3.16 -23.01
C GLN A 170 -48.51 -3.68 -23.23
N ALA A 171 -47.67 -3.65 -22.19
CA ALA A 171 -46.26 -4.03 -22.29
C ALA A 171 -46.04 -5.54 -22.41
N CYS A 172 -46.82 -6.37 -21.72
CA CYS A 172 -46.58 -7.82 -21.68
C CYS A 172 -47.80 -8.71 -22.00
N GLY A 173 -48.94 -8.13 -22.40
CA GLY A 173 -50.15 -8.87 -22.79
C GLY A 173 -50.89 -9.55 -21.63
N ARG A 174 -50.50 -9.25 -20.39
CA ARG A 174 -50.95 -9.95 -19.18
C ARG A 174 -51.75 -9.03 -18.27
N ARG A 175 -52.77 -9.58 -17.60
CA ARG A 175 -53.64 -8.82 -16.70
C ARG A 175 -53.13 -8.94 -15.26
N VAL A 176 -52.80 -7.80 -14.68
CA VAL A 176 -52.44 -7.66 -13.26
C VAL A 176 -53.56 -6.90 -12.58
N SER A 177 -53.88 -7.26 -11.33
CA SER A 177 -54.84 -6.52 -10.50
C SER A 177 -54.10 -5.90 -9.32
N LEU A 178 -54.00 -4.58 -9.30
CA LEU A 178 -53.34 -3.82 -8.27
C LEU A 178 -54.38 -3.33 -7.26
N ARG A 179 -54.07 -3.57 -5.98
CA ARG A 179 -54.80 -2.98 -4.85
C ARG A 179 -53.84 -2.17 -3.99
N ARG A 180 -54.27 -1.01 -3.51
CA ARG A 180 -53.49 -0.26 -2.53
C ARG A 180 -53.42 -1.05 -1.22
N ALA A 181 -52.30 -0.98 -0.51
CA ALA A 181 -52.20 -1.49 0.86
C ALA A 181 -53.17 -0.75 1.81
N GLU A 182 -53.27 -1.18 3.06
CA GLU A 182 -54.07 -0.48 4.07
C GLU A 182 -53.39 0.78 4.60
N ARG A 183 -52.06 0.76 4.67
CA ARG A 183 -51.23 1.85 5.18
C ARG A 183 -49.91 1.96 4.41
N PRO A 184 -49.31 3.15 4.30
CA PRO A 184 -47.96 3.29 3.75
C PRO A 184 -46.95 2.66 4.71
N ILE A 185 -46.04 1.85 4.18
CA ILE A 185 -44.99 1.17 4.95
C ILE A 185 -43.57 1.51 4.49
N LEU A 186 -43.42 2.20 3.35
CA LEU A 186 -42.09 2.54 2.84
C LEU A 186 -41.59 3.84 3.48
N ASN A 187 -40.29 3.86 3.79
CA ASN A 187 -39.61 5.04 4.31
C ASN A 187 -39.05 5.95 3.20
N GLU A 188 -39.22 5.56 1.94
CA GLU A 188 -38.65 6.24 0.77
C GLU A 188 -39.63 6.28 -0.39
N ARG A 189 -39.49 7.29 -1.26
CA ARG A 189 -40.36 7.46 -2.42
C ARG A 189 -40.25 6.31 -3.43
N GLY A 190 -41.36 6.08 -4.12
CA GLY A 190 -41.58 5.00 -5.07
C GLY A 190 -42.51 3.93 -4.50
N VAL A 191 -42.45 2.74 -5.09
CA VAL A 191 -43.46 1.69 -4.87
C VAL A 191 -42.82 0.34 -4.63
N GLU A 192 -43.50 -0.49 -3.86
CA GLU A 192 -43.21 -1.91 -3.72
C GLU A 192 -44.50 -2.68 -3.97
N LEU A 193 -44.46 -3.63 -4.90
CA LEU A 193 -45.57 -4.55 -5.15
C LEU A 193 -45.28 -5.86 -4.44
N VAL A 194 -46.29 -6.39 -3.77
CA VAL A 194 -46.23 -7.69 -3.09
C VAL A 194 -47.33 -8.58 -3.67
N ALA A 195 -46.96 -9.73 -4.21
CA ALA A 195 -47.92 -10.70 -4.75
C ALA A 195 -48.87 -11.20 -3.66
N GLU A 196 -50.07 -11.64 -4.05
CA GLU A 196 -50.98 -12.30 -3.12
C GLU A 196 -50.30 -13.52 -2.45
N GLY A 197 -50.46 -13.61 -1.13
CA GLY A 197 -49.75 -14.59 -0.29
C GLY A 197 -48.32 -14.19 0.11
N GLY A 198 -47.82 -13.02 -0.32
CA GLY A 198 -46.60 -12.40 0.23
C GLY A 198 -45.28 -13.04 -0.16
N ARG A 199 -45.27 -14.03 -1.06
CA ARG A 199 -44.07 -14.81 -1.40
C ARG A 199 -43.10 -14.08 -2.33
N LEU A 200 -43.60 -13.15 -3.14
CA LEU A 200 -42.83 -12.39 -4.10
C LEU A 200 -43.08 -10.90 -3.86
N SER A 201 -42.02 -10.11 -3.91
CA SER A 201 -42.12 -8.66 -3.98
C SER A 201 -41.22 -8.08 -5.06
N TYR A 202 -41.64 -6.95 -5.61
CA TYR A 202 -40.84 -6.16 -6.54
C TYR A 202 -40.77 -4.73 -6.03
N THR A 203 -39.57 -4.29 -5.68
CA THR A 203 -39.30 -2.93 -5.20
C THR A 203 -38.84 -2.05 -6.36
N ASN A 204 -39.58 -0.96 -6.60
CA ASN A 204 -39.24 0.09 -7.56
C ASN A 204 -39.19 1.44 -6.85
N THR A 205 -38.39 1.50 -5.78
CA THR A 205 -38.12 2.72 -5.02
C THR A 205 -37.01 3.53 -5.67
N ILE A 206 -36.93 4.81 -5.34
CA ILE A 206 -35.89 5.68 -5.86
C ILE A 206 -34.48 5.12 -5.60
N ARG A 207 -34.22 4.61 -4.40
CA ARG A 207 -32.94 4.02 -3.99
C ARG A 207 -32.60 2.77 -4.80
N THR A 208 -33.58 1.88 -5.01
CA THR A 208 -33.35 0.67 -5.81
C THR A 208 -33.10 1.01 -7.28
N ARG A 209 -33.78 2.02 -7.83
CA ARG A 209 -33.50 2.52 -9.19
C ARG A 209 -32.11 3.15 -9.32
N PHE A 210 -31.70 3.99 -8.36
CA PHE A 210 -30.35 4.55 -8.34
C PHE A 210 -29.28 3.45 -8.19
N ALA A 211 -29.50 2.46 -7.33
CA ALA A 211 -28.59 1.33 -7.18
C ALA A 211 -28.42 0.54 -8.50
N ARG A 212 -29.50 0.33 -9.25
CA ARG A 212 -29.44 -0.31 -10.59
C ARG A 212 -28.72 0.57 -11.62
N ALA A 213 -28.89 1.89 -11.55
CA ALA A 213 -28.23 2.85 -12.44
C ALA A 213 -26.78 3.17 -12.02
N ALA A 214 -26.33 2.76 -10.83
CA ALA A 214 -25.01 3.07 -10.30
C ALA A 214 -23.88 2.57 -11.21
N ASN A 215 -24.04 1.39 -11.81
CA ASN A 215 -23.03 0.84 -12.72
C ASN A 215 -22.92 1.65 -14.01
N ALA A 216 -24.04 2.10 -14.59
CA ALA A 216 -24.02 2.98 -15.76
C ALA A 216 -23.39 4.33 -15.43
N SER A 217 -23.71 4.90 -14.27
CA SER A 217 -23.12 6.16 -13.78
C SER A 217 -21.61 6.03 -13.59
N ARG A 218 -21.15 4.94 -12.95
CA ARG A 218 -19.72 4.63 -12.80
C ARG A 218 -19.02 4.47 -14.15
N ALA A 219 -19.66 3.84 -15.13
CA ALA A 219 -19.10 3.67 -16.46
C ALA A 219 -18.91 5.02 -17.17
N LEU A 220 -19.87 5.92 -17.07
CA LEU A 220 -19.78 7.28 -17.63
C LEU A 220 -18.67 8.09 -16.97
N ILE A 221 -18.57 8.03 -15.63
CA ILE A 221 -17.47 8.68 -14.91
C ILE A 221 -16.13 8.07 -15.32
N GLN A 222 -16.02 6.74 -15.36
CA GLN A 222 -14.80 6.06 -15.79
C GLN A 222 -14.39 6.47 -17.21
N ALA A 223 -15.34 6.63 -18.13
CA ALA A 223 -15.07 7.12 -19.49
C ALA A 223 -14.55 8.57 -19.47
N ALA A 224 -15.19 9.46 -18.70
CA ALA A 224 -14.77 10.85 -18.57
C ALA A 224 -13.35 11.01 -17.97
N PHE A 225 -12.90 10.08 -17.13
CA PHE A 225 -11.55 10.05 -16.58
C PHE A 225 -10.56 9.17 -17.37
N GLY A 226 -11.04 8.41 -18.35
CA GLY A 226 -10.31 7.29 -18.96
C GLY A 226 -9.52 7.64 -20.22
N ASP A 227 -9.79 8.80 -20.84
CA ASP A 227 -9.21 9.16 -22.13
C ASP A 227 -7.74 9.64 -22.08
N GLU A 228 -7.16 9.87 -20.90
CA GLU A 228 -5.76 10.32 -20.80
C GLU A 228 -4.72 9.19 -20.78
N THR A 229 -5.14 7.92 -20.63
CA THR A 229 -4.19 6.80 -20.44
C THR A 229 -3.86 6.00 -21.70
N LYS A 230 -4.49 6.31 -22.85
CA LYS A 230 -4.23 5.61 -24.12
C LYS A 230 -3.25 6.30 -25.06
N THR A 231 -2.72 7.47 -24.72
CA THR A 231 -1.87 8.28 -25.63
C THR A 231 -0.37 8.15 -25.39
N SER A 232 0.07 7.26 -24.49
CA SER A 232 1.50 7.01 -24.24
C SER A 232 1.81 5.52 -24.26
N GLN A 233 1.80 4.94 -25.47
CA GLN A 233 2.58 3.76 -25.83
C GLN A 233 3.38 4.07 -27.09
#